data_AF-A0A5B1RAK4-F1
#
_entry.id   AF-A0A5B1RAK4-F1
#
_cell.length_a   1.000
_cell.length_b   1.000
_cell.length_c   1.000
_cell.angle_alpha   90.00
_cell.angle_beta   90.00
_cell.angle_gamma   90.00
#
_symmetry.space_group_name_H-M   'P 1'
#
loop_
_entity.id
_entity.type
_entity.pdbx_description
1 polymer ?
#
loop_
_entity_poly.entity_id
_entity_poly.type
_entity_poly.pdbx_seq_one_letter_code
_entity_poly.pdbx_strand_id
1 'polypeptide(L)'
;MTRVNPPRPTSLTTLRRALSRSALATPARSFSSSAARQTRVAVLGAGGGIGQPLSLLLKLDPHVTGLHLYDIRGAPGVAADVSHVDTGSEVKGFAADQLDQALEGVKVVVIPAGVPRKPGMTRDDLFNTNASIVRDLAAAIGRVAPDAHVAVISNPVNSTVPI
;
A
#
# COMPACT_ATOMS: atom_id res chain seq x y z
N MET A 1 -34.14 72.23 35.52
CA MET A 1 -33.81 72.28 36.96
C MET A 1 -35.14 72.48 37.67
N THR A 2 -35.76 71.55 38.39
CA THR A 2 -35.28 70.68 39.49
C THR A 2 -36.12 69.38 39.56
N ARG A 3 -35.50 68.26 39.97
CA ARG A 3 -36.11 66.93 40.15
C ARG A 3 -36.66 66.75 41.56
N VAL A 4 -37.80 66.07 41.70
CA VAL A 4 -38.27 65.34 42.89
C VAL A 4 -39.18 64.22 42.32
N ASN A 5 -39.03 62.89 42.52
CA ASN A 5 -39.09 62.08 43.76
C ASN A 5 -38.91 60.55 43.37
N PRO A 6 -39.19 59.51 44.19
CA PRO A 6 -38.40 58.87 45.26
C PRO A 6 -38.22 57.32 44.98
N PRO A 7 -37.84 56.43 45.94
CA PRO A 7 -37.14 55.15 45.64
C PRO A 7 -38.04 53.93 45.34
N ARG A 8 -37.43 52.87 44.80
CA ARG A 8 -38.02 51.56 44.50
C ARG A 8 -38.16 50.68 45.77
N PRO A 9 -39.17 49.78 45.80
CA PRO A 9 -39.06 48.47 46.44
C PRO A 9 -39.24 47.34 45.40
N THR A 10 -38.20 46.55 45.14
CA THR A 10 -37.98 45.16 45.62
C THR A 10 -39.02 44.13 45.17
N SER A 11 -38.56 43.27 44.26
CA SER A 11 -39.28 42.19 43.57
C SER A 11 -39.70 41.07 44.53
N LEU A 12 -40.99 40.73 44.48
CA LEU A 12 -41.58 39.50 44.99
C LEU A 12 -41.32 38.35 44.01
N THR A 13 -40.65 37.32 44.50
CA THR A 13 -41.01 35.89 44.38
C THR A 13 -41.53 35.39 43.03
N THR A 14 -40.75 34.57 42.33
CA THR A 14 -41.25 33.31 41.72
C THR A 14 -40.10 32.32 41.54
N LEU A 15 -40.11 31.27 42.36
CA LEU A 15 -39.32 30.04 42.18
C LEU A 15 -39.57 29.47 40.77
N ARG A 16 -38.57 29.49 39.88
CA ARG A 16 -38.54 28.61 38.70
C ARG A 16 -37.70 27.39 39.04
N ARG A 17 -38.42 26.30 39.31
CA ARG A 17 -37.94 24.93 39.42
C ARG A 17 -37.05 24.60 38.21
N ALA A 18 -35.75 24.42 38.43
CA ALA A 18 -34.82 23.99 37.41
C ALA A 18 -35.11 22.51 37.09
N LEU A 19 -35.70 22.25 35.92
CA LEU A 19 -35.78 20.91 35.37
C LEU A 19 -34.37 20.53 34.89
N SER A 20 -33.67 19.72 35.69
CA SER A 20 -32.48 19.01 35.25
C SER A 20 -32.87 18.10 34.08
N ARG A 21 -32.56 18.53 32.86
CA ARG A 21 -32.59 17.65 31.69
C ARG A 21 -31.34 16.79 31.76
N SER A 22 -31.47 15.59 32.33
CA SER A 22 -30.52 14.51 32.09
C SER A 22 -30.59 14.16 30.60
N ALA A 23 -29.70 14.76 29.81
CA ALA A 23 -29.45 14.31 28.45
C ALA A 23 -28.84 12.91 28.54
N LEU A 24 -29.64 11.89 28.24
CA LEU A 24 -29.14 10.55 28.00
C LEU A 24 -28.17 10.64 26.82
N ALA A 25 -26.88 10.55 27.10
CA ALA A 25 -25.86 10.42 26.07
C ALA A 25 -26.07 9.07 25.39
N THR A 26 -26.59 9.09 24.17
CA THR A 26 -26.60 7.92 23.29
C THR A 26 -25.15 7.48 23.11
N PRO A 27 -24.78 6.22 23.42
CA PRO A 27 -23.42 5.76 23.15
C PRO A 27 -23.25 5.75 21.64
N ALA A 28 -22.45 6.68 21.12
CA ALA A 28 -22.01 6.64 19.74
C ALA A 28 -21.30 5.30 19.55
N ARG A 29 -21.82 4.44 18.66
CA ARG A 29 -21.11 3.23 18.25
C ARG A 29 -19.76 3.67 17.72
N SER A 30 -18.69 3.41 18.47
CA SER A 30 -17.34 3.54 17.98
C SER A 30 -17.15 2.45 16.93
N PHE A 31 -17.38 2.80 15.67
CA PHE A 31 -16.89 1.99 14.58
C PHE A 31 -15.38 2.08 14.67
N SER A 32 -14.73 0.98 15.06
CA SER A 32 -13.31 0.79 14.81
C SER A 32 -13.14 0.79 13.30
N SER A 33 -12.97 1.97 12.69
CA SER A 33 -12.45 2.05 11.34
C SER A 33 -11.06 1.44 11.42
N SER A 34 -10.91 0.20 10.97
CA SER A 34 -9.59 -0.27 10.58
C SER A 34 -9.02 0.81 9.68
N ALA A 35 -7.87 1.38 10.05
CA ALA A 35 -7.17 2.33 9.20
C ALA A 35 -7.20 1.80 7.76
N ALA A 36 -7.55 2.66 6.80
CA ALA A 36 -7.64 2.27 5.39
C ALA A 36 -6.39 1.42 5.06
N ARG A 37 -6.59 0.14 4.75
CA ARG A 37 -5.48 -0.78 4.49
C ARG A 37 -4.82 -0.32 3.20
N GLN A 38 -3.79 0.51 3.33
CA GLN A 38 -2.93 0.85 2.20
C GLN A 38 -2.02 -0.34 1.93
N THR A 39 -2.51 -1.29 1.14
CA THR A 39 -1.70 -2.42 0.69
C THR A 39 -0.94 -1.99 -0.55
N ARG A 40 0.33 -1.64 -0.37
CA ARG A 40 1.26 -1.49 -1.50
C ARG A 40 1.88 -2.82 -1.86
N VAL A 41 1.81 -3.16 -3.13
CA VAL A 41 2.40 -4.37 -3.71
C VAL A 41 3.50 -3.97 -4.68
N ALA A 42 4.66 -4.62 -4.60
CA ALA A 42 5.71 -4.48 -5.60
C ALA A 42 5.81 -5.72 -6.49
N VAL A 43 5.95 -5.52 -7.79
CA VAL A 43 6.28 -6.58 -8.75
C VAL A 43 7.70 -6.35 -9.24
N LEU A 44 8.62 -7.23 -8.87
CA LEU A 44 10.02 -7.17 -9.28
C LEU A 44 10.21 -8.08 -10.49
N GLY A 45 10.41 -7.49 -11.67
CA GLY A 45 10.35 -8.17 -12.97
C GLY A 45 9.07 -7.83 -13.76
N ALA A 46 8.52 -6.63 -13.55
CA ALA A 46 7.25 -6.19 -14.13
C ALA A 46 7.28 -6.03 -15.66
N GLY A 47 8.47 -5.85 -16.25
CA GLY A 47 8.67 -5.79 -17.70
C GLY A 47 8.68 -7.16 -18.39
N GLY A 48 8.82 -8.24 -17.62
CA GLY A 48 8.85 -9.61 -18.14
C GLY A 48 7.48 -10.13 -18.59
N GLY A 49 7.50 -11.24 -19.34
CA GLY A 49 6.28 -11.85 -19.88
C GLY A 49 5.27 -12.35 -18.83
N ILE A 50 5.71 -12.64 -17.61
CA ILE A 50 4.83 -12.92 -16.46
C ILE A 50 4.47 -11.62 -15.72
N GLY A 51 5.44 -10.72 -15.56
CA GLY A 51 5.27 -9.48 -14.81
C GLY A 51 4.20 -8.57 -15.38
N GLN A 52 4.11 -8.43 -16.70
CA GLN A 52 3.11 -7.57 -17.35
C GLN A 52 1.66 -8.00 -17.05
N PRO A 53 1.22 -9.24 -17.36
CA PRO A 53 -0.15 -9.66 -17.05
C PRO A 53 -0.42 -9.75 -15.54
N LEU A 54 0.57 -10.13 -14.72
CA LEU A 54 0.45 -10.10 -13.26
C LEU A 54 0.17 -8.69 -12.74
N SER A 55 0.86 -7.68 -13.27
CA SER A 55 0.68 -6.27 -12.91
C SER A 55 -0.73 -5.79 -13.24
N LEU A 56 -1.26 -6.18 -14.40
CA LEU A 56 -2.64 -5.89 -14.77
C LEU A 56 -3.64 -6.53 -13.81
N LEU A 57 -3.45 -7.80 -13.44
CA LEU A 57 -4.35 -8.47 -12.49
C LEU A 57 -4.30 -7.83 -11.10
N LEU A 58 -3.12 -7.45 -10.61
CA LEU A 58 -2.97 -6.76 -9.32
C LEU A 58 -3.60 -5.36 -9.33
N LYS A 59 -3.55 -4.64 -10.46
CA LYS A 59 -4.23 -3.36 -10.64
C LYS A 59 -5.76 -3.48 -10.52
N LEU A 60 -6.33 -4.65 -10.84
CA LEU A 60 -7.76 -4.92 -10.75
C LEU A 60 -8.20 -5.35 -9.34
N ASP A 61 -7.27 -5.69 -8.44
CA ASP A 61 -7.59 -6.15 -7.09
C ASP A 61 -7.97 -4.97 -6.18
N PRO A 62 -9.18 -4.92 -5.60
CA PRO A 62 -9.63 -3.83 -4.73
C PRO A 62 -8.85 -3.73 -3.40
N HIS A 63 -8.09 -4.76 -3.02
CA HIS A 63 -7.24 -4.73 -1.83
C HIS A 63 -5.89 -4.07 -2.08
N VAL A 64 -5.48 -3.92 -3.33
CA VAL A 64 -4.22 -3.26 -3.73
C VAL A 64 -4.51 -1.78 -3.93
N THR A 65 -3.97 -0.93 -3.05
CA THR A 65 -4.14 0.53 -3.14
C THR A 65 -2.98 1.21 -3.86
N GLY A 66 -1.83 0.52 -3.95
CA GLY A 66 -0.65 1.00 -4.65
C GLY A 66 0.13 -0.15 -5.25
N LEU A 67 0.58 0.03 -6.49
CA LEU A 67 1.29 -0.95 -7.27
C LEU A 67 2.62 -0.36 -7.74
N HIS A 68 3.72 -0.91 -7.24
CA HIS A 68 5.07 -0.55 -7.64
C HIS A 68 5.59 -1.58 -8.65
N LEU A 69 5.94 -1.12 -9.84
CA LEU A 69 6.44 -1.97 -10.92
C LEU A 69 7.92 -1.68 -11.11
N TYR A 70 8.77 -2.66 -10.81
CA TYR A 70 10.21 -2.55 -11.01
C TYR A 70 10.67 -3.55 -12.06
N ASP A 71 11.57 -3.11 -12.92
CA ASP A 71 12.30 -3.97 -13.83
C ASP A 71 13.59 -3.26 -14.27
N ILE A 72 14.61 -4.03 -14.60
CA ILE A 72 15.82 -3.50 -15.23
C ILE A 72 15.51 -2.84 -16.59
N ARG A 73 14.40 -3.21 -17.24
CA ARG A 73 13.95 -2.63 -18.51
C ARG A 73 12.42 -2.54 -18.59
N GLY A 74 11.91 -1.41 -19.06
CA GLY A 74 10.52 -1.27 -19.51
C GLY A 74 9.47 -1.05 -18.41
N ALA A 75 9.81 -1.19 -17.13
CA ALA A 75 8.86 -1.00 -16.03
C ALA A 75 8.12 0.36 -16.04
N PRO A 76 8.76 1.52 -16.30
CA PRO A 76 8.03 2.79 -16.44
C PRO A 76 6.98 2.79 -17.56
N GLY A 77 7.25 2.12 -18.68
CA GLY A 77 6.31 1.99 -19.79
C GLY A 77 5.12 1.10 -19.44
N VAL A 78 5.39 -0.05 -18.79
CA VAL A 78 4.33 -0.95 -18.29
C VAL A 78 3.47 -0.25 -17.25
N ALA A 79 4.07 0.52 -16.34
CA ALA A 79 3.33 1.30 -15.35
C ALA A 79 2.43 2.35 -15.99
N ALA A 80 2.92 3.06 -17.01
CA ALA A 80 2.12 4.03 -17.76
C ALA A 80 0.90 3.36 -18.40
N ASP A 81 1.09 2.20 -19.04
CA ASP A 81 0.00 1.44 -19.66
C ASP A 81 -1.04 0.96 -18.61
N VAL A 82 -0.57 0.31 -17.55
CA VAL A 82 -1.43 -0.20 -16.45
C VAL A 82 -2.12 0.92 -15.68
N SER A 83 -1.54 2.13 -15.62
CA SER A 83 -2.13 3.28 -14.91
C SER A 83 -3.43 3.79 -15.54
N HIS A 84 -3.66 3.54 -16.83
CA HIS A 84 -4.89 3.95 -17.53
C HIS A 84 -6.11 3.09 -17.18
N VAL A 85 -5.92 1.97 -16.49
CA VAL A 85 -7.04 1.13 -16.04
C VAL A 85 -7.76 1.83 -14.89
N ASP A 86 -9.05 2.09 -15.07
CA ASP A 86 -9.92 2.83 -14.13
C ASP A 86 -10.24 2.00 -12.88
N THR A 87 -9.26 1.93 -11.96
CA THR A 87 -9.40 1.37 -10.62
C THR A 87 -8.71 2.25 -9.59
N GLY A 88 -9.03 2.06 -8.31
CA GLY A 88 -8.50 2.87 -7.21
C GLY A 88 -7.02 2.68 -6.87
N SER A 89 -6.32 1.69 -7.43
CA SER A 89 -4.88 1.49 -7.16
C SER A 89 -4.03 2.53 -7.89
N GLU A 90 -3.16 3.24 -7.17
CA GLU A 90 -2.11 4.06 -7.78
C GLU A 90 -1.02 3.15 -8.37
N VAL A 91 -0.42 3.49 -9.52
CA VAL A 91 0.63 2.70 -10.16
C VAL A 91 1.87 3.56 -10.37
N LYS A 92 3.05 3.05 -10.00
CA LYS A 92 4.35 3.69 -10.24
C LYS A 92 5.32 2.71 -10.86
N GLY A 93 6.05 3.16 -11.87
CA GLY A 93 7.11 2.39 -12.52
C GLY A 93 8.48 2.88 -12.10
N PHE A 94 9.40 1.94 -11.87
CA PHE A 94 10.74 2.18 -11.37
C PHE A 94 11.76 1.52 -12.30
N ALA A 95 12.75 2.30 -12.73
CA ALA A 95 13.85 1.83 -13.56
C ALA A 95 14.92 1.07 -12.76
N ALA A 96 15.95 0.57 -13.44
CA ALA A 96 16.98 -0.31 -12.88
C ALA A 96 17.70 0.26 -11.64
N ASP A 97 17.89 1.57 -11.57
CA ASP A 97 18.56 2.30 -10.49
C ASP A 97 17.63 2.70 -9.34
N GLN A 98 16.36 2.30 -9.41
CA GLN A 98 15.30 2.72 -8.49
C GLN A 98 14.72 1.57 -7.66
N LEU A 99 15.48 0.47 -7.47
CA LEU A 99 15.01 -0.70 -6.73
C LEU A 99 14.58 -0.36 -5.30
N ASP A 100 15.37 0.43 -4.57
CA ASP A 100 15.04 0.79 -3.19
C ASP A 100 13.75 1.62 -3.13
N GLN A 101 13.58 2.57 -4.04
CA GLN A 101 12.36 3.39 -4.16
C GLN A 101 11.13 2.53 -4.48
N ALA A 102 11.29 1.48 -5.29
CA ALA A 102 10.22 0.54 -5.60
C ALA A 102 9.76 -0.27 -4.38
N LEU A 103 10.60 -0.42 -3.35
CA LEU A 103 10.33 -1.20 -2.14
C LEU A 103 9.78 -0.35 -0.98
N GLU A 104 9.86 0.98 -1.07
CA GLU A 104 9.44 1.88 0.01
C GLU A 104 7.97 1.70 0.40
N GLY A 105 7.76 1.32 1.68
CA GLY A 105 6.43 1.16 2.26
C GLY A 105 5.60 0.03 1.64
N VAL A 106 6.23 -0.91 0.93
CA VAL A 106 5.60 -2.09 0.35
C VAL A 106 5.27 -3.12 1.44
N LYS A 107 4.13 -3.80 1.30
CA LYS A 107 3.67 -4.85 2.22
C LYS A 107 3.73 -6.25 1.63
N VAL A 108 3.68 -6.36 0.30
CA VAL A 108 3.83 -7.61 -0.44
C VAL A 108 4.76 -7.38 -1.62
N VAL A 109 5.77 -8.23 -1.77
CA VAL A 109 6.69 -8.22 -2.90
C VAL A 109 6.48 -9.51 -3.68
N VAL A 110 6.24 -9.40 -4.98
CA VAL A 110 6.11 -10.54 -5.89
C VAL A 110 7.29 -10.54 -6.84
N ILE A 111 7.98 -11.68 -6.96
CA ILE A 111 9.22 -11.81 -7.75
C ILE A 111 9.01 -12.75 -8.92
N PRO A 112 8.43 -12.29 -10.05
CA PRO A 112 8.50 -12.99 -11.33
C PRO A 112 9.83 -12.80 -12.07
N ALA A 113 10.73 -11.93 -11.58
CA ALA A 113 12.02 -11.67 -12.21
C ALA A 113 12.83 -12.95 -12.42
N GLY A 114 13.43 -13.07 -13.59
CA GLY A 114 14.25 -14.20 -13.96
C GLY A 114 14.39 -14.29 -15.46
N VAL A 115 15.31 -15.14 -15.90
CA VAL A 115 15.45 -15.46 -17.32
C VAL A 115 14.66 -16.74 -17.64
N PRO A 116 13.91 -16.77 -18.74
CA PRO A 116 13.33 -18.00 -19.23
C PRO A 116 14.45 -18.94 -19.70
N ARG A 117 14.20 -20.24 -19.64
CA ARG A 117 15.13 -21.23 -20.19
C ARG A 117 15.33 -20.97 -21.69
N LYS A 118 16.58 -20.81 -22.10
CA LYS A 118 16.95 -20.65 -23.53
C LYS A 118 17.45 -21.98 -24.10
N PRO A 119 17.31 -22.21 -25.43
CA PRO A 119 17.98 -23.32 -26.09
C PRO A 119 19.48 -23.33 -25.78
N GLY A 120 20.04 -24.49 -25.47
CA GLY A 120 21.46 -24.65 -25.11
C GLY A 120 21.80 -24.32 -23.64
N MET A 121 20.88 -23.76 -22.85
CA MET A 121 21.10 -23.49 -21.43
C MET A 121 20.92 -24.77 -20.59
N THR A 122 21.92 -25.08 -19.75
CA THR A 122 21.82 -26.20 -18.80
C THR A 122 20.88 -25.86 -17.64
N ARG A 123 20.53 -26.85 -16.82
CA ARG A 123 19.73 -26.60 -15.60
C ARG A 123 20.52 -25.74 -14.61
N ASP A 124 21.82 -25.97 -14.50
CA ASP A 124 22.70 -25.27 -13.56
C ASP A 124 22.91 -23.81 -13.99
N ASP A 125 23.06 -23.54 -15.29
CA ASP A 125 23.16 -22.16 -15.80
C ASP A 125 21.89 -21.36 -15.50
N LEU A 126 20.72 -21.97 -15.71
CA LEU A 126 19.44 -21.36 -15.41
C LEU A 126 19.30 -21.08 -13.91
N PHE A 127 19.65 -22.06 -13.08
CA PHE A 127 19.62 -21.92 -11.62
C PHE A 127 20.56 -20.81 -11.18
N ASN A 128 21.84 -20.84 -11.54
CA ASN A 128 22.83 -19.83 -11.13
C ASN A 128 22.40 -18.42 -11.53
N THR A 129 21.84 -18.26 -12.73
CA THR A 129 21.34 -16.96 -13.18
C THR A 129 20.19 -16.47 -12.30
N ASN A 130 19.13 -17.27 -12.14
CA ASN A 130 17.96 -16.85 -11.37
C ASN A 130 18.23 -16.77 -9.86
N ALA A 131 19.13 -17.60 -9.34
CA ALA A 131 19.62 -17.55 -7.97
C ALA A 131 20.30 -16.20 -7.67
N SER A 132 21.16 -15.72 -8.58
CA SER A 132 21.81 -14.42 -8.41
C SER A 132 20.81 -13.26 -8.40
N ILE A 133 19.83 -13.30 -9.31
CA ILE A 133 18.75 -12.30 -9.38
C ILE A 133 17.93 -12.30 -8.09
N VAL A 134 17.45 -13.47 -7.64
CA VAL A 134 16.60 -13.58 -6.45
C VAL A 134 17.36 -13.13 -5.20
N ARG A 135 18.62 -13.54 -5.04
CA ARG A 135 19.49 -13.10 -3.93
C ARG A 135 19.60 -11.58 -3.86
N ASP A 136 19.89 -10.93 -4.98
CA ASP A 136 20.12 -9.48 -5.01
C ASP A 136 18.82 -8.70 -4.71
N LEU A 137 17.69 -9.17 -5.22
CA LEU A 137 16.37 -8.61 -4.89
C LEU A 137 16.01 -8.85 -3.42
N ALA A 138 16.25 -10.06 -2.88
CA ALA A 138 16.01 -10.40 -1.49
C ALA A 138 16.85 -9.54 -0.53
N ALA A 139 18.12 -9.28 -0.87
CA ALA A 139 18.98 -8.39 -0.11
C ALA A 139 18.44 -6.94 -0.07
N ALA A 140 17.90 -6.45 -1.18
CA ALA A 140 17.26 -5.13 -1.21
C ALA A 140 15.95 -5.11 -0.40
N ILE A 141 15.13 -6.15 -0.48
CA ILE A 141 13.91 -6.31 0.33
C ILE A 141 14.25 -6.30 1.82
N GLY A 142 15.24 -7.09 2.25
CA GLY A 142 15.66 -7.12 3.65
C GLY A 142 16.20 -5.79 4.17
N ARG A 143 16.77 -4.96 3.29
CA ARG A 143 17.25 -3.61 3.62
C ARG A 143 16.11 -2.59 3.73
N VAL A 144 15.18 -2.58 2.77
CA VAL A 144 14.21 -1.47 2.58
C VAL A 144 12.82 -1.81 3.09
N ALA A 145 12.39 -3.06 2.94
CA ALA A 145 11.05 -3.54 3.27
C ALA A 145 11.11 -4.87 4.05
N PRO A 146 11.80 -4.93 5.20
CA PRO A 146 12.03 -6.17 5.94
C PRO A 146 10.75 -6.86 6.43
N ASP A 147 9.66 -6.10 6.64
CA ASP A 147 8.37 -6.62 7.07
C ASP A 147 7.44 -7.03 5.91
N ALA A 148 7.91 -6.92 4.65
CA ALA A 148 7.10 -7.29 3.49
C ALA A 148 7.00 -8.80 3.34
N HIS A 149 5.82 -9.28 2.96
CA HIS A 149 5.63 -10.68 2.58
C HIS A 149 6.20 -10.90 1.19
N VAL A 150 7.06 -11.90 1.01
CA VAL A 150 7.73 -12.16 -0.26
C VAL A 150 7.14 -13.39 -0.94
N ALA A 151 6.65 -13.22 -2.17
CA ALA A 151 6.13 -14.27 -3.03
C ALA A 151 7.09 -14.50 -4.21
N VAL A 152 7.93 -15.53 -4.11
CA VAL A 152 8.89 -15.90 -5.15
C VAL A 152 8.19 -16.73 -6.22
N ILE A 153 8.22 -16.26 -7.47
CA ILE A 153 7.73 -16.98 -8.66
C ILE A 153 8.92 -17.49 -9.51
N SER A 154 10.09 -16.83 -9.39
CA SER A 154 11.32 -17.16 -10.09
C SER A 154 11.66 -18.65 -10.01
N ASN A 155 11.70 -19.31 -11.16
CA ASN A 155 12.10 -20.72 -11.23
C ASN A 155 13.62 -20.88 -11.12
N PRO A 156 14.10 -22.02 -10.58
CA PRO A 156 13.33 -23.11 -9.97
C PRO A 156 12.95 -22.79 -8.51
N VAL A 157 11.64 -22.74 -8.21
CA VAL A 157 11.12 -22.28 -6.89
C VAL A 157 11.71 -23.06 -5.71
N ASN A 158 11.87 -24.37 -5.85
CA ASN A 158 12.42 -25.24 -4.80
C ASN A 158 13.86 -24.88 -4.40
N SER A 159 14.58 -24.13 -5.25
CA SER A 159 15.95 -23.70 -4.99
C SER A 159 16.09 -22.18 -4.84
N THR A 160 15.16 -21.39 -5.38
CA THR A 160 15.17 -19.92 -5.26
C THR A 160 14.53 -19.42 -3.97
N VAL A 161 13.68 -20.20 -3.30
CA VAL A 161 13.13 -19.83 -1.98
C VAL A 161 14.16 -19.98 -0.84
N PRO A 162 15.02 -21.03 -0.80
CA PRO A 162 16.00 -21.20 0.29
C PRO A 162 17.29 -20.35 0.18
N ILE A 163 17.55 -19.69 -0.94
CA ILE A 163 18.76 -18.87 -1.17
C ILE A 163 18.63 -17.49 -0.53
#